data_AF-K1TNF5-F1
#
_entry.id   AF-K1TNF5-F1
#
_cell.length_a   1.000
_cell.length_b   1.000
_cell.length_c   1.000
_cell.angle_alpha   90.00
_cell.angle_beta   90.00
_cell.angle_gamma   90.00
#
_symmetry.space_group_name_H-M   'P 1'
#
loop_
_entity.id
_entity.type
_entity.pdbx_description
1 polymer ?
#
loop_
_entity_poly.entity_id
_entity_poly.type
_entity_poly.pdbx_seq_one_letter_code
_entity_poly.pdbx_strand_id
1 'polypeptide(L)'
;YLRLEEDILYPLLVKSANYWSQLMSPEYYTAKDGSIHYEEGKTSLNDGETYCILPSYSPENNPSNYNSPSDANCAIDISACRDNLNMLIKVMGDIDKSADTSKWQELEKNLPPYLYDETGALKEWATTSFDENNNIAI
;
A
#
# COMPACT_ATOMS: atom_id res chain seq x y z
N TYR A 1 3.76 13.51 32.83
CA TYR A 1 2.56 12.67 32.69
C TYR A 1 2.60 12.06 31.30
N LEU A 2 2.22 10.78 31.13
CA LEU A 2 2.26 10.10 29.83
C LEU A 2 1.05 10.54 28.98
N ARG A 3 1.30 11.06 27.78
CA ARG A 3 0.30 11.42 26.78
C ARG A 3 0.26 10.32 25.73
N LEU A 4 -0.79 9.49 25.74
CA LEU A 4 -0.85 8.29 24.89
C LEU A 4 -0.70 8.60 23.40
N GLU A 5 -1.31 9.68 22.91
CA GLU A 5 -1.27 10.08 21.50
C GLU A 5 0.14 10.51 21.08
N GLU A 6 0.76 11.42 21.83
CA GLU A 6 2.07 11.98 21.51
C GLU A 6 3.23 11.02 21.83
N ASP A 7 3.18 10.37 22.98
CA ASP A 7 4.32 9.65 23.53
C ASP A 7 4.35 8.17 23.09
N ILE A 8 3.22 7.60 22.66
CA ILE A 8 3.10 6.19 22.23
C ILE A 8 2.62 6.06 20.78
N LEU A 9 1.44 6.59 20.46
CA LEU A 9 0.80 6.36 19.16
C LEU A 9 1.57 7.02 18.02
N TYR A 10 1.97 8.29 18.16
CA TYR A 10 2.68 9.01 17.12
C TYR A 10 4.02 8.33 16.72
N PRO A 11 4.93 7.99 17.66
CA PRO A 11 6.15 7.25 17.31
C PRO A 11 5.88 5.88 16.66
N LEU A 12 4.81 5.19 17.06
CA LEU A 12 4.42 3.90 16.46
C LEU A 12 3.99 4.09 15.00
N LEU A 13 3.10 5.05 14.75
CA LEU A 13 2.61 5.37 13.41
C LEU A 13 3.75 5.82 12.50
N VAL A 14 4.68 6.64 12.98
CA VAL A 14 5.87 7.04 12.22
C VAL A 14 6.73 5.83 11.86
N LYS A 15 6.94 4.88 12.78
CA LYS A 15 7.70 3.66 12.51
C LYS A 15 7.01 2.79 11.46
N SER A 16 5.69 2.60 11.56
CA SER A 16 4.90 1.85 10.60
C SER A 16 4.88 2.51 9.21
N ALA A 17 4.70 3.82 9.12
CA ALA A 17 4.73 4.54 7.85
C ALA A 17 6.11 4.48 7.18
N ASN A 18 7.19 4.56 7.97
CA ASN A 18 8.54 4.35 7.45
C ASN A 18 8.77 2.91 6.96
N TYR A 19 8.19 1.90 7.62
CA TYR A 19 8.22 0.51 7.14
C TYR A 19 7.56 0.42 5.75
N TRP A 20 6.34 0.94 5.60
CA TRP A 20 5.65 0.95 4.31
C TRP A 20 6.44 1.69 3.22
N SER A 21 7.02 2.85 3.53
CA SER A 21 7.80 3.62 2.55
C SER A 21 9.03 2.86 2.00
N GLN A 22 9.59 1.91 2.76
CA GLN A 22 10.72 1.11 2.29
C GLN A 22 10.31 0.02 1.29
N LEU A 23 9.03 -0.37 1.28
CA LEU A 23 8.48 -1.35 0.33
C LEU A 23 8.03 -0.71 -0.98
N MET A 24 8.09 0.62 -1.08
CA MET A 24 7.53 1.41 -2.18
C MET A 24 8.60 2.26 -2.86
N SER A 25 9.43 1.61 -3.67
CA SER A 25 10.41 2.28 -4.53
C SER A 25 9.78 2.62 -5.89
N PRO A 26 10.09 3.77 -6.52
CA PRO A 26 9.69 4.04 -7.90
C PRO A 26 10.24 3.02 -8.92
N GLU A 27 11.30 2.29 -8.58
CA GLU A 27 11.83 1.22 -9.44
C GLU A 27 10.85 0.07 -9.62
N TYR A 28 10.03 -0.22 -8.61
CA TYR A 28 8.96 -1.21 -8.69
C TYR A 28 7.62 -0.50 -8.68
N TYR A 29 6.96 -0.46 -9.82
CA TYR A 29 5.74 0.33 -9.99
C TYR A 29 4.65 -0.47 -10.69
N THR A 30 3.42 -0.01 -10.48
CA THR A 30 2.24 -0.52 -11.19
C THR A 30 1.91 0.48 -12.28
N ALA A 31 1.92 0.05 -13.53
CA ALA A 31 1.56 0.88 -14.67
C ALA A 31 0.06 1.15 -14.71
N LYS A 32 -0.36 2.09 -15.56
CA LYS A 32 -1.76 2.51 -15.71
C LYS A 32 -2.71 1.36 -16.11
N ASP A 33 -2.21 0.32 -16.75
CA ASP A 33 -2.97 -0.89 -17.10
C ASP A 33 -3.00 -1.95 -15.99
N GLY A 34 -2.44 -1.62 -14.81
CA GLY A 34 -2.39 -2.50 -13.64
C GLY A 34 -1.24 -3.51 -13.64
N SER A 35 -0.40 -3.52 -14.68
CA SER A 35 0.73 -4.46 -14.75
C SER A 35 1.91 -3.99 -13.89
N ILE A 36 2.64 -4.93 -13.29
CA ILE A 36 3.81 -4.64 -12.43
C ILE A 36 5.09 -4.61 -13.28
N HIS A 37 5.91 -3.60 -13.05
CA HIS A 37 7.18 -3.38 -13.76
C HIS A 37 8.34 -3.17 -12.79
N TYR A 38 9.54 -3.47 -13.28
CA TYR A 38 10.80 -3.08 -12.65
C TYR A 38 11.65 -2.29 -13.65
N GLU A 39 12.13 -1.12 -13.23
CA GLU A 39 13.06 -0.28 -13.99
C GLU A 39 14.21 0.19 -13.08
N GLU A 40 15.41 -0.34 -13.32
CA GLU A 40 16.61 -0.01 -12.55
C GLU A 40 16.94 1.49 -12.65
N GLY A 41 17.12 2.13 -11.51
CA GLY A 41 17.48 3.55 -11.41
C GLY A 41 16.32 4.52 -11.59
N LYS A 42 15.06 4.04 -11.73
CA LYS A 42 13.89 4.92 -11.77
C LYS A 42 13.70 5.62 -10.42
N THR A 43 13.60 6.95 -10.45
CA THR A 43 13.57 7.80 -9.25
C THR A 43 12.22 8.49 -9.01
N SER A 44 11.28 8.38 -9.94
CA SER A 44 9.94 8.97 -9.84
C SER A 44 8.92 8.18 -10.63
N LEU A 45 7.66 8.23 -10.18
CA LEU A 45 6.51 7.68 -10.89
C LEU A 45 6.07 8.64 -12.00
N ASN A 46 5.70 8.08 -13.15
CA ASN A 46 5.09 8.82 -14.24
C ASN A 46 3.58 9.00 -14.00
N ASP A 47 2.94 9.85 -14.81
CA ASP A 47 1.50 10.06 -14.75
C ASP A 47 0.72 8.75 -14.96
N GLY A 48 -0.08 8.39 -13.96
CA GLY A 48 -0.89 7.17 -13.96
C GLY A 48 -0.18 5.92 -13.45
N GLU A 49 1.10 6.02 -13.08
CA GLU A 49 1.79 4.97 -12.32
C GLU A 49 1.51 5.12 -10.82
N THR A 50 1.46 4.00 -10.13
CA THR A 50 1.43 3.95 -8.66
C THR A 50 2.61 3.14 -8.16
N TYR A 51 2.93 3.25 -6.88
CA TYR A 51 3.88 2.33 -6.26
C TYR A 51 3.40 0.88 -6.41
N CYS A 52 4.36 -0.04 -6.34
CA CYS A 52 4.10 -1.47 -6.13
C CYS A 52 4.54 -1.81 -4.71
N ILE A 53 3.65 -2.35 -3.88
CA ILE A 53 4.03 -2.85 -2.56
C ILE A 53 4.66 -4.23 -2.77
N LEU A 54 5.97 -4.34 -2.53
CA LEU A 54 6.73 -5.56 -2.77
C LEU A 54 7.81 -5.78 -1.67
N PRO A 55 7.86 -6.95 -1.02
CA PRO A 55 6.86 -8.02 -1.08
C PRO A 55 5.53 -7.60 -0.42
N SER A 56 4.45 -8.23 -0.86
CA SER A 56 3.13 -8.17 -0.25
C SER A 56 2.67 -9.58 0.11
N TYR A 57 1.68 -9.67 1.00
CA TYR A 57 1.17 -10.97 1.47
C TYR A 57 -0.33 -10.93 1.72
N SER A 58 -1.06 -11.83 1.06
CA SER A 58 -2.43 -12.16 1.47
C SER A 58 -2.43 -13.41 2.36
N PRO A 59 -2.85 -13.31 3.63
CA PRO A 59 -2.82 -14.43 4.55
C PRO A 59 -3.52 -15.68 4.02
N GLU A 60 -2.79 -16.80 4.04
CA GLU A 60 -3.30 -18.13 3.70
C GLU A 60 -3.82 -18.29 2.26
N ASN A 61 -3.56 -17.34 1.36
CA ASN A 61 -3.90 -17.45 -0.07
C ASN A 61 -2.69 -17.11 -0.97
N ASN A 62 -2.81 -17.45 -2.26
CA ASN A 62 -1.88 -17.03 -3.30
C ASN A 62 -2.63 -16.94 -4.65
N PRO A 63 -2.15 -16.13 -5.61
CA PRO A 63 -2.76 -16.06 -6.93
C PRO A 63 -2.79 -17.44 -7.61
N SER A 64 -3.84 -17.74 -8.37
CA SER A 64 -3.96 -19.04 -9.03
C SER A 64 -2.88 -19.29 -10.09
N ASN A 65 -2.35 -18.21 -10.66
CA ASN A 65 -1.27 -18.23 -11.66
C ASN A 65 0.13 -18.05 -11.04
N TYR A 66 0.25 -17.90 -9.71
CA TYR A 66 1.51 -17.66 -9.02
C TYR A 66 1.55 -18.39 -7.66
N ASN A 67 2.21 -19.55 -7.62
CA ASN A 67 2.26 -20.42 -6.44
C ASN A 67 3.35 -20.00 -5.44
N SER A 68 3.27 -18.76 -4.97
CA SER A 68 4.12 -18.20 -3.91
C SER A 68 3.28 -17.34 -2.99
N PRO A 69 3.47 -17.43 -1.66
CA PRO A 69 2.82 -16.54 -0.72
C PRO A 69 3.36 -15.10 -0.84
N SER A 70 4.65 -14.92 -1.16
CA SER A 70 5.23 -13.58 -1.32
C SER A 70 4.88 -13.06 -2.71
N ASP A 71 3.94 -12.13 -2.78
CA ASP A 71 3.41 -11.54 -4.01
C ASP A 71 3.56 -10.00 -3.97
N ALA A 72 2.64 -9.27 -4.62
CA ALA A 72 2.63 -7.81 -4.68
C ALA A 72 1.19 -7.27 -4.65
N ASN A 73 1.04 -6.04 -4.13
CA ASN A 73 -0.21 -5.29 -4.14
C ASN A 73 -1.43 -6.02 -3.55
N CYS A 74 -1.26 -6.78 -2.47
CA CYS A 74 -2.40 -7.35 -1.75
C CYS A 74 -3.31 -6.24 -1.20
N ALA A 75 -4.61 -6.40 -1.35
CA ALA A 75 -5.61 -5.42 -0.92
C ALA A 75 -5.54 -5.18 0.60
N ILE A 76 -5.17 -6.20 1.38
CA ILE A 76 -4.97 -6.08 2.83
C ILE A 76 -3.81 -5.14 3.18
N ASP A 77 -2.66 -5.27 2.50
CA ASP A 77 -1.48 -4.42 2.72
C ASP A 77 -1.74 -2.99 2.26
N ILE A 78 -2.43 -2.80 1.14
CA ILE A 78 -2.86 -1.48 0.66
C ILE A 78 -3.75 -0.80 1.71
N SER A 79 -4.71 -1.55 2.27
CA SER A 79 -5.63 -1.02 3.30
C SER A 79 -4.89 -0.68 4.59
N ALA A 80 -4.03 -1.58 5.08
CA ALA A 80 -3.24 -1.36 6.28
C ALA A 80 -2.28 -0.17 6.14
N CYS A 81 -1.64 -0.01 4.97
CA CYS A 81 -0.79 1.12 4.66
C CYS A 81 -1.61 2.43 4.63
N ARG A 82 -2.71 2.46 3.87
CA ARG A 82 -3.57 3.64 3.72
C ARG A 82 -4.10 4.12 5.07
N ASP A 83 -4.59 3.21 5.91
CA ASP A 83 -5.11 3.54 7.24
C ASP A 83 -4.01 4.04 8.18
N ASN A 84 -2.81 3.44 8.11
CA ASN A 84 -1.66 3.90 8.87
C ASN A 84 -1.27 5.33 8.51
N LEU A 85 -1.19 5.65 7.21
CA LEU A 85 -0.84 6.98 6.72
C LEU A 85 -1.91 8.02 7.08
N ASN A 86 -3.19 7.69 6.90
CA ASN A 86 -4.29 8.58 7.27
C ASN A 86 -4.31 8.88 8.78
N MET A 87 -4.09 7.86 9.62
CA MET A 87 -4.01 8.04 11.07
C MET A 87 -2.78 8.87 11.45
N LEU A 88 -1.62 8.64 10.82
CA LEU A 88 -0.41 9.41 11.05
C LEU A 88 -0.62 10.89 10.73
N ILE A 89 -1.15 11.20 9.53
CA ILE A 89 -1.41 12.57 9.08
C ILE A 89 -2.35 13.28 10.08
N LYS A 90 -3.40 12.58 10.52
CA LYS A 90 -4.34 13.12 11.51
C LYS A 90 -3.66 13.43 12.84
N VAL A 91 -2.94 12.45 13.40
CA VAL A 91 -2.24 12.60 14.69
C VAL A 91 -1.18 13.70 14.62
N MET A 92 -0.45 13.81 13.51
CA MET A 92 0.51 14.90 13.30
C MET A 92 -0.14 16.27 13.42
N GLY A 93 -1.30 16.47 12.77
CA GLY A 93 -2.04 17.73 12.82
C GLY A 93 -2.69 18.03 14.17
N ASP A 94 -3.10 17.00 14.90
CA ASP A 94 -3.67 17.12 16.25
C ASP A 94 -2.58 17.53 17.28
N ILE A 95 -1.35 17.04 17.11
CA ILE A 95 -0.18 17.39 17.95
C ILE A 95 0.40 18.76 17.57
N ASP A 96 0.62 19.01 16.28
CA ASP A 96 1.16 20.25 15.75
C ASP A 96 0.48 20.61 14.42
N LYS A 97 -0.33 21.67 14.45
CA LYS A 97 -1.05 22.18 13.27
C LYS A 97 -0.14 22.66 12.14
N SER A 98 1.15 22.87 12.40
CA SER A 98 2.16 23.25 11.42
C SER A 98 3.00 22.08 10.91
N ALA A 99 2.73 20.85 11.36
CA ALA A 99 3.47 19.67 10.94
C ALA A 99 3.40 19.46 9.42
N ASP A 100 4.56 19.22 8.80
CA ASP A 100 4.63 18.85 7.39
C ASP A 100 4.19 17.40 7.19
N THR A 101 3.09 17.21 6.49
CA THR A 101 2.51 15.90 6.17
C THR A 101 2.68 15.52 4.70
N SER A 102 3.38 16.34 3.91
CA SER A 102 3.44 16.22 2.44
C SER A 102 3.99 14.87 1.99
N LYS A 103 5.05 14.37 2.65
CA LYS A 103 5.62 13.04 2.37
C LYS A 103 4.58 11.92 2.48
N TRP A 104 3.78 11.94 3.53
CA TRP A 104 2.81 10.88 3.81
C TRP A 104 1.60 10.98 2.90
N GLN A 105 1.18 12.20 2.56
CA GLN A 105 0.12 12.46 1.58
C GLN A 105 0.54 12.02 0.17
N GLU A 106 1.79 12.27 -0.22
CA GLU A 106 2.32 11.79 -1.51
C GLU A 106 2.35 10.27 -1.58
N LEU A 107 2.80 9.61 -0.51
CA LEU A 107 2.83 8.16 -0.42
C LEU A 107 1.40 7.58 -0.50
N GLU A 108 0.44 8.15 0.22
CA GLU A 108 -0.96 7.71 0.24
C GLU A 108 -1.64 7.87 -1.12
N LYS A 109 -1.41 9.03 -1.77
CA LYS A 109 -1.95 9.35 -3.10
C LYS A 109 -1.47 8.35 -4.16
N ASN A 110 -0.22 7.89 -4.05
CA ASN A 110 0.42 7.03 -5.03
C ASN A 110 0.38 5.55 -4.65
N LEU A 111 -0.46 5.15 -3.68
CA LEU A 111 -0.73 3.73 -3.41
C LEU A 111 -1.42 3.06 -4.60
N PRO A 112 -1.22 1.74 -4.80
CA PRO A 112 -2.00 1.00 -5.78
C PRO A 112 -3.51 1.19 -5.55
N PRO A 113 -4.31 1.38 -6.60
CA PRO A 113 -5.75 1.53 -6.47
C PRO A 113 -6.38 0.18 -6.15
N TYR A 114 -7.48 0.18 -5.40
CA TYR A 114 -8.31 -1.02 -5.32
C TYR A 114 -8.87 -1.39 -6.69
N LEU A 115 -8.81 -2.68 -7.02
CA LEU A 115 -9.40 -3.22 -8.23
C LEU A 115 -10.62 -4.06 -7.88
N TYR A 116 -11.57 -4.15 -8.80
CA TYR A 116 -12.79 -4.91 -8.64
C TYR A 116 -12.96 -5.86 -9.82
N ASP A 117 -13.55 -7.03 -9.57
CA ASP A 117 -13.90 -7.98 -10.62
C ASP A 117 -15.20 -7.57 -11.34
N GLU A 118 -15.61 -8.38 -12.34
CA GLU A 118 -16.83 -8.13 -13.11
C GLU A 118 -18.11 -8.20 -12.28
N THR A 119 -18.07 -8.83 -11.10
CA THR A 119 -19.20 -8.90 -10.16
C THR A 119 -19.26 -7.68 -9.23
N GLY A 120 -18.20 -6.86 -9.23
CA GLY A 120 -18.01 -5.74 -8.32
C GLY A 120 -17.40 -6.13 -6.98
N ALA A 121 -16.92 -7.38 -6.82
CA ALA A 121 -16.19 -7.79 -5.64
C ALA A 121 -14.78 -7.20 -5.67
N LEU A 122 -14.26 -6.84 -4.49
CA LEU A 122 -12.88 -6.36 -4.35
C LEU A 122 -11.91 -7.48 -4.69
N LYS A 123 -10.97 -7.22 -5.60
CA LYS A 123 -9.87 -8.14 -5.90
C LYS A 123 -8.92 -8.24 -4.71
N GLU A 124 -8.44 -9.44 -4.44
CA GLU A 124 -7.43 -9.70 -3.41
C GLU A 124 -6.07 -9.12 -3.79
N TRP A 125 -5.75 -9.11 -5.09
CA TRP A 125 -4.55 -8.46 -5.63
C TRP A 125 -4.90 -7.29 -6.56
N ALA A 126 -4.42 -6.10 -6.20
CA ALA A 126 -4.59 -4.87 -6.98
C ALA A 126 -3.59 -4.77 -8.14
N THR A 127 -3.60 -5.77 -9.01
CA THR A 127 -2.82 -5.81 -10.26
C THR A 127 -3.53 -6.66 -11.32
N THR A 128 -3.16 -6.48 -12.58
CA THR A 128 -3.53 -7.36 -13.70
C THR A 128 -2.54 -8.50 -13.92
N SER A 129 -1.43 -8.54 -13.16
CA SER A 129 -0.44 -9.61 -13.23
C SER A 129 -0.85 -10.89 -12.48
N PHE A 130 -1.82 -10.78 -11.56
CA PHE A 130 -2.29 -11.90 -10.74
C PHE A 130 -3.77 -12.23 -10.99
N ASP A 131 -4.02 -13.54 -11.07
CA ASP A 131 -5.35 -14.12 -11.22
C ASP A 131 -5.96 -14.41 -9.83
N GLU A 132 -7.22 -14.02 -9.65
CA GLU A 132 -7.93 -14.22 -8.38
C GLU A 132 -8.06 -15.71 -8.04
N ASN A 133 -7.90 -16.02 -6.75
CA ASN A 133 -8.10 -17.37 -6.21
C ASN A 133 -9.22 -17.33 -5.17
N ASN A 134 -10.38 -16.82 -5.59
CA ASN A 134 -11.59 -16.71 -4.80
C ASN A 134 -12.44 -17.97 -4.96
N ASN A 135 -11.88 -19.15 -4.63
CA ASN A 135 -12.65 -20.39 -4.60
C ASN A 135 -13.58 -20.43 -3.37
N ILE A 136 -14.57 -19.54 -3.34
CA ILE A 136 -15.75 -19.71 -2.51
C ILE A 136 -16.80 -20.40 -3.38
N ALA A 137 -16.72 -21.73 -3.45
CA ALA A 137 -17.93 -22.50 -3.69
C ALA A 137 -18.81 -22.34 -2.45
N ILE A 138 -19.78 -21.42 -2.52
CA ILE A 138 -20.95 -21.43 -1.64
C ILE A 138 -21.98 -22.41 -2.19
#